data_AF-A0A7S4K6S0-F1
#
_entry.id   AF-A0A7S4K6S0-F1
#
_cell.length_a   1.000
_cell.length_b   1.000
_cell.length_c   1.000
_cell.angle_alpha   90.00
_cell.angle_beta   90.00
_cell.angle_gamma   90.00
#
_symmetry.space_group_name_H-M   'P 1'
#
loop_
_entity.id
_entity.type
_entity.pdbx_description
1 polymer ?
#
loop_
_entity_poly.entity_id
_entity_poly.type
_entity_poly.pdbx_seq_one_letter_code
_entity_poly.pdbx_strand_id
1 'polypeptide(L)'
;EAPFANYTLQQEIGNPESEDYHYKAGTTTERKKHDDLVHSWLEEADAIWGDVEIAMKKDNWEEFNGLGDRSFNSDSEMHSHDFGHNQTGFTMSNSLLSSFDPIFYVFHCNHDRLWHYWQKKHDAETLGNFQDHCDDGHTAPWLNKHPINLITPWKVQAKDTIDLKAFNVEYTPAESDKIFEKEVESFSELELAPGHKKIILPKDPKVAVRYANFNRLEVPHGTFTATLIAKDGEGEQKLGSRAVFQNPSPNTCPSCVQRPYVNFEFLLTASQIAGKELILKISSSVKPHAEFRDGIGHPEFSISYVVNLPGAFKNKLEHKKPQHRKTKGSPGSCVNKKSSGCPFDGKK
;
A
#
# COMPACT_ATOMS: atom_id res chain seq x y z
N GLU A 1 -24.41 -16.94 5.60
CA GLU A 1 -25.42 -17.44 6.57
C GLU A 1 -25.03 -17.00 7.98
N ALA A 2 -25.93 -17.12 8.97
CA ALA A 2 -25.56 -16.88 10.36
C ALA A 2 -24.37 -17.78 10.75
N PRO A 3 -23.37 -17.29 11.51
CA PRO A 3 -23.30 -16.00 12.19
C PRO A 3 -22.72 -14.84 11.35
N PHE A 4 -22.40 -15.05 10.06
CA PHE A 4 -21.68 -14.09 9.22
C PHE A 4 -22.58 -13.21 8.33
N ALA A 5 -23.89 -13.30 8.51
CA ALA A 5 -24.87 -12.64 7.64
C ALA A 5 -24.90 -11.12 7.83
N ASN A 6 -25.01 -10.66 9.08
CA ASN A 6 -24.97 -9.25 9.46
C ASN A 6 -24.72 -9.12 10.98
N TYR A 7 -24.43 -7.90 11.40
CA TYR A 7 -24.33 -7.48 12.79
C TYR A 7 -25.18 -6.22 12.99
N THR A 8 -25.81 -6.09 14.15
CA THR A 8 -26.54 -4.88 14.53
C THR A 8 -25.77 -4.14 15.62
N LEU A 9 -25.45 -2.87 15.37
CA LEU A 9 -24.74 -2.03 16.31
C LEU A 9 -25.48 -1.95 17.65
N GLN A 10 -24.78 -2.25 18.74
CA GLN A 10 -25.32 -2.17 20.09
C GLN A 10 -25.23 -0.76 20.68
N GLN A 11 -24.35 0.07 20.11
CA GLN A 11 -24.06 1.43 20.55
C GLN A 11 -23.93 2.33 19.33
N GLU A 12 -24.15 3.62 19.52
CA GLU A 12 -23.85 4.59 18.49
C GLU A 12 -22.34 4.72 18.28
N ILE A 13 -21.92 4.99 17.05
CA ILE A 13 -20.52 5.21 16.69
C ILE A 13 -20.39 6.39 15.72
N GLY A 14 -19.18 6.95 15.64
CA GLY A 14 -18.87 8.10 14.80
C GLY A 14 -19.13 9.45 15.49
N ASN A 15 -19.17 10.54 14.73
CA ASN A 15 -19.35 11.88 15.26
C ASN A 15 -20.85 12.21 15.35
N PRO A 16 -21.44 12.41 16.55
CA PRO A 16 -22.87 12.74 16.70
C PRO A 16 -23.31 14.04 16.00
N GLU A 17 -22.38 14.94 15.71
CA GLU A 17 -22.64 16.19 14.99
C GLU A 17 -22.58 16.04 13.46
N SER A 18 -22.18 14.87 12.96
CA SER A 18 -22.06 14.60 11.53
C SER A 18 -23.25 13.79 11.02
N GLU A 19 -24.00 14.33 10.06
CA GLU A 19 -25.06 13.57 9.38
C GLU A 19 -24.50 12.41 8.54
N ASP A 20 -23.25 12.52 8.08
CA ASP A 20 -22.64 11.56 7.18
C ASP A 20 -21.89 10.42 7.91
N TYR A 21 -21.47 10.68 9.15
CA TYR A 21 -20.61 9.79 9.92
C TYR A 21 -21.13 9.58 11.35
N HIS A 22 -22.45 9.55 11.52
CA HIS A 22 -23.12 9.15 12.76
C HIS A 22 -23.97 7.90 12.50
N TYR A 23 -23.61 6.79 13.13
CA TYR A 23 -24.36 5.54 13.03
C TYR A 23 -24.98 5.23 14.39
N LYS A 24 -26.31 5.09 14.42
CA LYS A 24 -27.06 4.90 15.66
C LYS A 24 -26.99 3.44 16.12
N ALA A 25 -27.20 3.22 17.42
CA ALA A 25 -27.54 1.89 17.91
C ALA A 25 -28.77 1.35 17.13
N GLY A 26 -28.72 0.08 16.73
CA GLY A 26 -29.72 -0.53 15.85
C GLY A 26 -29.39 -0.48 14.36
N THR A 27 -28.39 0.29 13.90
CA THR A 27 -27.91 0.21 12.52
C THR A 27 -27.36 -1.20 12.26
N THR A 28 -27.81 -1.82 11.17
CA THR A 28 -27.38 -3.17 10.77
C THR A 28 -26.36 -3.06 9.65
N THR A 29 -25.33 -3.89 9.69
CA THR A 29 -24.30 -3.95 8.65
C THR A 29 -24.90 -4.48 7.35
N GLU A 30 -24.47 -3.89 6.24
CA GLU A 30 -24.90 -4.18 4.89
C GLU A 30 -23.71 -4.38 3.95
N ARG A 31 -23.82 -5.38 3.08
CA ARG A 31 -22.86 -5.68 2.01
C ARG A 31 -23.59 -6.14 0.75
N LYS A 32 -22.88 -6.21 -0.37
CA LYS A 32 -23.42 -6.76 -1.62
C LYS A 32 -23.90 -8.20 -1.41
N LYS A 33 -24.97 -8.60 -2.11
CA LYS A 33 -25.42 -9.99 -2.12
C LYS A 33 -24.34 -10.86 -2.75
N HIS A 34 -24.36 -12.16 -2.46
CA HIS A 34 -23.32 -13.09 -2.92
C HIS A 34 -23.00 -12.94 -4.41
N ASP A 35 -24.00 -12.96 -5.29
CA ASP A 35 -23.75 -12.93 -6.74
C ASP A 35 -23.19 -11.58 -7.20
N ASP A 36 -23.71 -10.48 -6.65
CA ASP A 36 -23.20 -9.13 -6.91
C ASP A 36 -21.78 -8.94 -6.37
N LEU A 37 -21.48 -9.54 -5.21
CA LEU A 37 -20.17 -9.53 -4.58
C LEU A 37 -19.16 -10.28 -5.43
N VAL A 38 -19.49 -11.51 -5.85
CA VAL A 38 -18.64 -12.33 -6.72
C VAL A 38 -18.42 -11.64 -8.04
N HIS A 39 -19.48 -11.10 -8.66
CA HIS A 39 -19.37 -10.36 -9.91
C HIS A 39 -18.43 -9.16 -9.77
N SER A 40 -18.64 -8.35 -8.73
CA SER A 40 -17.83 -7.17 -8.45
C SER A 40 -16.36 -7.48 -8.15
N TRP A 41 -16.06 -8.62 -7.53
CA TRP A 41 -14.70 -9.07 -7.32
C TRP A 41 -14.06 -9.57 -8.61
N LEU A 42 -14.83 -10.26 -9.47
CA LEU A 42 -14.35 -10.74 -10.77
C LEU A 42 -14.07 -9.59 -11.75
N GLU A 43 -14.83 -8.50 -11.69
CA GLU A 43 -14.60 -7.30 -12.52
C GLU A 43 -13.26 -6.61 -12.24
N GLU A 44 -12.73 -6.74 -11.02
CA GLU A 44 -11.41 -6.21 -10.63
C GLU A 44 -10.37 -7.31 -10.40
N ALA A 45 -10.67 -8.56 -10.76
CA ALA A 45 -9.82 -9.70 -10.42
C ALA A 45 -8.40 -9.53 -10.96
N ASP A 46 -8.23 -9.04 -12.19
CA ASP A 46 -6.92 -8.81 -12.77
C ASP A 46 -6.11 -7.75 -11.99
N ALA A 47 -6.78 -6.72 -11.45
CA ALA A 47 -6.13 -5.74 -10.59
C ALA A 47 -5.75 -6.38 -9.25
N ILE A 48 -6.73 -6.96 -8.54
CA ILE A 48 -6.52 -7.57 -7.21
C ILE A 48 -5.44 -8.65 -7.23
N TRP A 49 -5.52 -9.59 -8.17
CA TRP A 49 -4.54 -10.68 -8.27
C TRP A 49 -3.20 -10.21 -8.81
N GLY A 50 -3.20 -9.30 -9.80
CA GLY A 50 -1.97 -8.71 -10.32
C GLY A 50 -1.18 -7.98 -9.22
N ASP A 51 -1.87 -7.21 -8.37
CA ASP A 51 -1.24 -6.49 -7.25
C ASP A 51 -0.64 -7.46 -6.24
N VAL A 52 -1.36 -8.52 -5.86
CA VAL A 52 -0.82 -9.56 -4.95
C VAL A 52 0.38 -10.27 -5.57
N GLU A 53 0.31 -10.66 -6.85
CA GLU A 53 1.42 -11.34 -7.54
C GLU A 53 2.70 -10.49 -7.60
N ILE A 54 2.56 -9.17 -7.81
CA ILE A 54 3.68 -8.24 -7.82
C ILE A 54 4.21 -8.04 -6.40
N ALA A 55 3.33 -7.82 -5.42
CA ALA A 55 3.69 -7.65 -4.01
C ALA A 55 4.51 -8.85 -3.51
N MET A 56 4.09 -10.08 -3.80
CA MET A 56 4.75 -11.31 -3.36
C MET A 56 6.19 -11.50 -3.86
N LYS A 57 6.69 -10.62 -4.73
CA LYS A 57 8.07 -10.62 -5.26
C LYS A 57 8.93 -9.50 -4.73
N LYS A 58 8.35 -8.59 -3.96
CA LYS A 58 9.09 -7.51 -3.33
C LYS A 58 9.89 -8.09 -2.18
N ASP A 59 11.21 -7.96 -2.25
CA ASP A 59 12.08 -8.38 -1.14
C ASP A 59 11.98 -7.40 0.03
N ASN A 60 11.64 -6.14 -0.23
CA ASN A 60 11.45 -5.12 0.80
C ASN A 60 9.99 -5.08 1.28
N TRP A 61 9.80 -4.98 2.61
CA TRP A 61 8.48 -5.00 3.23
C TRP A 61 7.64 -3.76 2.91
N GLU A 62 8.23 -2.57 2.86
CA GLU A 62 7.51 -1.34 2.52
C GLU A 62 6.97 -1.37 1.09
N GLU A 63 7.71 -1.97 0.15
CA GLU A 63 7.24 -2.21 -1.21
C GLU A 63 6.15 -3.28 -1.25
N PHE A 64 6.31 -4.39 -0.52
CA PHE A 64 5.28 -5.44 -0.40
C PHE A 64 3.96 -4.87 0.15
N ASN A 65 4.03 -4.16 1.27
CA ASN A 65 2.88 -3.64 2.01
C ASN A 65 2.36 -2.31 1.45
N GLY A 66 3.02 -1.68 0.48
CA GLY A 66 2.53 -0.41 -0.12
C GLY A 66 2.76 0.85 0.73
N LEU A 67 3.68 0.80 1.70
CA LEU A 67 4.08 1.97 2.50
C LEU A 67 5.33 2.70 2.01
N GLY A 68 5.98 2.18 0.96
CA GLY A 68 7.18 2.76 0.37
C GLY A 68 6.93 4.08 -0.35
N ASP A 69 7.93 4.98 -0.32
CA ASP A 69 7.89 6.31 -0.95
C ASP A 69 7.58 6.26 -2.46
N ARG A 70 7.94 5.16 -3.14
CA ARG A 70 7.68 4.95 -4.58
C ARG A 70 6.37 4.21 -4.88
N SER A 71 5.81 3.52 -3.89
CA SER A 71 4.76 2.52 -4.06
C SER A 71 3.51 2.81 -3.24
N PHE A 72 3.35 4.02 -2.70
CA PHE A 72 2.12 4.38 -1.99
C PHE A 72 0.92 4.23 -2.94
N ASN A 73 0.27 3.08 -2.82
CA ASN A 73 -0.91 2.57 -3.53
C ASN A 73 -0.75 2.14 -5.01
N SER A 74 0.38 1.54 -5.39
CA SER A 74 0.45 0.79 -6.66
C SER A 74 1.17 -0.55 -6.49
N ASP A 75 0.55 -1.62 -7.00
CA ASP A 75 1.10 -2.97 -7.11
C ASP A 75 1.59 -3.55 -5.76
N SER A 76 0.76 -3.41 -4.73
CA SER A 76 1.07 -3.79 -3.34
C SER A 76 -0.07 -4.56 -2.68
N GLU A 77 0.24 -5.24 -1.58
CA GLU A 77 -0.74 -6.00 -0.80
C GLU A 77 -1.86 -5.08 -0.27
N MET A 78 -1.50 -3.89 0.26
CA MET A 78 -2.47 -2.89 0.75
C MET A 78 -3.45 -2.43 -0.32
N HIS A 79 -3.02 -2.37 -1.57
CA HIS A 79 -3.90 -1.95 -2.65
C HIS A 79 -4.93 -3.05 -3.01
N SER A 80 -4.49 -4.32 -2.99
CA SER A 80 -5.42 -5.47 -3.09
C SER A 80 -6.42 -5.53 -1.92
N HIS A 81 -5.94 -5.17 -0.72
CA HIS A 81 -6.73 -5.03 0.49
C HIS A 81 -7.81 -3.94 0.34
N ASP A 82 -7.42 -2.75 -0.08
CA ASP A 82 -8.34 -1.61 -0.24
C ASP A 82 -9.44 -1.93 -1.28
N PHE A 83 -9.09 -2.65 -2.35
CA PHE A 83 -10.07 -3.14 -3.31
C PHE A 83 -11.08 -4.10 -2.68
N GLY A 84 -10.62 -5.05 -1.87
CA GLY A 84 -11.50 -5.98 -1.17
C GLY A 84 -12.54 -5.26 -0.32
N HIS A 85 -12.11 -4.26 0.46
CA HIS A 85 -13.02 -3.38 1.22
C HIS A 85 -14.04 -2.69 0.31
N ASN A 86 -13.58 -2.02 -0.74
CA ASN A 86 -14.43 -1.23 -1.64
C ASN A 86 -15.47 -2.10 -2.34
N GLN A 87 -15.07 -3.30 -2.79
CA GLN A 87 -15.95 -4.16 -3.58
C GLN A 87 -16.95 -4.93 -2.73
N THR A 88 -16.71 -5.12 -1.43
CA THR A 88 -17.66 -5.83 -0.58
C THR A 88 -18.95 -5.06 -0.30
N GLY A 89 -18.93 -3.74 -0.33
CA GLY A 89 -20.11 -2.88 -0.22
C GLY A 89 -20.02 -1.91 0.95
N PHE A 90 -21.12 -1.18 1.21
CA PHE A 90 -21.16 0.01 2.06
C PHE A 90 -20.47 -0.16 3.43
N THR A 91 -20.76 -1.24 4.16
CA THR A 91 -20.18 -1.42 5.51
C THR A 91 -18.68 -1.66 5.43
N MET A 92 -18.25 -2.55 4.53
CA MET A 92 -16.83 -2.88 4.37
C MET A 92 -16.02 -1.74 3.75
N SER A 93 -16.60 -0.90 2.89
CA SER A 93 -15.93 0.27 2.32
C SER A 93 -15.82 1.45 3.29
N ASN A 94 -16.51 1.39 4.44
CA ASN A 94 -16.52 2.45 5.44
C ASN A 94 -15.66 2.09 6.65
N SER A 95 -14.55 2.79 6.85
CA SER A 95 -13.60 2.50 7.93
C SER A 95 -14.12 2.68 9.36
N LEU A 96 -15.27 3.35 9.57
CA LEU A 96 -15.92 3.39 10.87
C LEU A 96 -16.80 2.16 11.14
N LEU A 97 -17.24 1.48 10.09
CA LEU A 97 -18.20 0.38 10.15
C LEU A 97 -17.60 -0.99 9.79
N SER A 98 -16.50 -1.02 9.04
CA SER A 98 -15.98 -2.24 8.41
C SER A 98 -15.74 -3.38 9.41
N SER A 99 -15.17 -3.08 10.58
CA SER A 99 -14.89 -4.07 11.63
C SER A 99 -16.13 -4.68 12.29
N PHE A 100 -17.32 -4.10 12.07
CA PHE A 100 -18.58 -4.66 12.55
C PHE A 100 -19.16 -5.66 11.56
N ASP A 101 -18.74 -5.65 10.30
CA ASP A 101 -19.10 -6.66 9.34
C ASP A 101 -18.37 -7.98 9.69
N PRO A 102 -19.05 -9.10 9.94
CA PRO A 102 -18.37 -10.37 10.26
C PRO A 102 -17.37 -10.86 9.19
N ILE A 103 -17.52 -10.47 7.92
CA ILE A 103 -16.58 -10.86 6.86
C ILE A 103 -15.21 -10.21 7.05
N PHE A 104 -15.14 -9.07 7.73
CA PHE A 104 -13.91 -8.32 7.99
C PHE A 104 -12.80 -9.22 8.54
N TYR A 105 -13.12 -10.05 9.52
CA TYR A 105 -12.12 -10.91 10.17
C TYR A 105 -11.62 -12.04 9.27
N VAL A 106 -12.51 -12.63 8.46
CA VAL A 106 -12.11 -13.67 7.49
C VAL A 106 -11.30 -13.07 6.35
N PHE A 107 -11.71 -11.89 5.89
CA PHE A 107 -11.01 -11.09 4.90
C PHE A 107 -9.58 -10.75 5.35
N HIS A 108 -9.42 -10.20 6.55
CA HIS A 108 -8.10 -9.89 7.12
C HIS A 108 -7.28 -11.14 7.46
N CYS A 109 -7.91 -12.26 7.83
CA CYS A 109 -7.22 -13.53 8.02
C CYS A 109 -6.55 -14.02 6.72
N ASN A 110 -7.14 -13.75 5.55
CA ASN A 110 -6.48 -14.04 4.27
C ASN A 110 -5.33 -13.07 3.98
N HIS A 111 -5.42 -11.81 4.36
CA HIS A 111 -4.33 -10.83 4.20
C HIS A 111 -3.14 -11.16 5.13
N ASP A 112 -3.43 -11.53 6.37
CA ASP A 112 -2.42 -12.07 7.31
C ASP A 112 -1.76 -13.34 6.77
N ARG A 113 -2.54 -14.25 6.17
CA ARG A 113 -2.01 -15.43 5.45
C ARG A 113 -1.07 -15.04 4.31
N LEU A 114 -1.45 -14.05 3.49
CA LEU A 114 -0.63 -13.56 2.39
C LEU A 114 0.69 -12.98 2.91
N TRP A 115 0.64 -12.16 3.97
CA TRP A 115 1.85 -11.65 4.62
C TRP A 115 2.71 -12.78 5.20
N HIS A 116 2.12 -13.76 5.87
CA HIS A 116 2.84 -14.92 6.38
C HIS A 116 3.49 -15.76 5.27
N TYR A 117 2.82 -15.91 4.13
CA TYR A 117 3.41 -16.55 2.95
C TYR A 117 4.62 -15.75 2.44
N TRP A 118 4.50 -14.42 2.33
CA TRP A 118 5.63 -13.54 2.00
C TRP A 118 6.79 -13.71 2.98
N GLN A 119 6.52 -13.76 4.29
CA GLN A 119 7.55 -13.98 5.31
C GLN A 119 8.27 -15.31 5.10
N LYS A 120 7.56 -16.41 4.83
CA LYS A 120 8.17 -17.71 4.53
C LYS A 120 9.03 -17.68 3.27
N LYS A 121 8.55 -17.02 2.22
CA LYS A 121 9.25 -16.92 0.94
C LYS A 121 10.58 -16.17 1.05
N HIS A 122 10.64 -15.17 1.92
CA HIS A 122 11.80 -14.30 2.12
C HIS A 122 12.59 -14.58 3.40
N ASP A 123 12.31 -15.67 4.11
CA ASP A 123 12.94 -16.00 5.40
C ASP A 123 12.74 -14.93 6.50
N ALA A 124 11.63 -14.18 6.45
CA ALA A 124 11.29 -13.07 7.34
C ALA A 124 10.29 -13.44 8.46
N GLU A 125 10.24 -14.71 8.89
CA GLU A 125 9.33 -15.19 9.95
C GLU A 125 9.74 -14.76 11.36
N THR A 126 10.99 -14.36 11.58
CA THR A 126 11.48 -13.88 12.89
C THR A 126 11.66 -12.37 12.86
N LEU A 127 11.54 -11.71 14.01
CA LEU A 127 11.73 -10.26 14.09
C LEU A 127 13.08 -9.79 13.50
N GLY A 128 14.17 -10.50 13.80
CA GLY A 128 15.49 -10.15 13.30
C GLY A 128 15.57 -10.22 11.78
N ASN A 129 15.14 -11.34 11.20
CA ASN A 129 15.16 -11.49 9.75
C ASN A 129 14.16 -10.53 9.07
N PHE A 130 12.97 -10.34 9.64
CA PHE A 130 12.00 -9.37 9.13
C PHE A 130 12.60 -7.97 9.00
N GLN A 131 13.34 -7.53 10.00
CA GLN A 131 14.00 -6.21 9.97
C GLN A 131 15.07 -6.09 8.89
N ASP A 132 15.69 -7.19 8.44
CA ASP A 132 16.64 -7.17 7.31
C ASP A 132 15.95 -6.86 5.97
N HIS A 133 14.61 -6.99 5.92
CA HIS A 133 13.77 -6.67 4.76
C HIS A 133 13.05 -5.31 4.87
N CYS A 134 13.34 -4.51 5.90
CA CYS A 134 12.65 -3.24 6.14
C CYS A 134 13.54 -2.03 5.91
N ASP A 135 12.92 -0.93 5.49
CA ASP A 135 13.50 0.40 5.54
C ASP A 135 13.19 1.08 6.88
N ASP A 136 14.22 1.51 7.62
CA ASP A 136 14.07 2.12 8.95
C ASP A 136 13.13 3.36 8.95
N GLY A 137 12.91 4.01 7.80
CA GLY A 137 12.09 5.21 7.67
C GLY A 137 10.58 4.99 7.90
N HIS A 138 10.03 3.85 7.44
CA HIS A 138 8.59 3.60 7.50
C HIS A 138 8.22 2.45 8.45
N THR A 139 9.09 1.46 8.61
CA THR A 139 8.83 0.35 9.54
C THR A 139 9.04 0.75 11.00
N ALA A 140 10.12 1.48 11.31
CA ALA A 140 10.46 1.79 12.70
C ALA A 140 9.35 2.51 13.48
N PRO A 141 8.56 3.45 12.90
CA PRO A 141 7.43 4.06 13.59
C PRO A 141 6.42 3.05 14.14
N TRP A 142 5.77 2.23 13.31
CA TRP A 142 4.70 1.34 13.80
C TRP A 142 5.25 0.09 14.49
N LEU A 143 6.46 -0.37 14.16
CA LEU A 143 7.03 -1.57 14.77
C LEU A 143 7.58 -1.32 16.17
N ASN A 144 8.24 -0.17 16.39
CA ASN A 144 9.07 0.08 17.57
C ASN A 144 8.68 1.31 18.39
N LYS A 145 7.93 2.28 17.83
CA LYS A 145 7.70 3.56 18.49
C LYS A 145 6.41 3.55 19.31
N HIS A 146 6.53 3.81 20.61
CA HIS A 146 5.37 4.07 21.45
C HIS A 146 4.70 5.41 21.10
N PRO A 147 3.36 5.54 21.16
CA PRO A 147 2.38 4.48 21.45
C PRO A 147 1.90 3.72 20.21
N ILE A 148 2.32 4.10 19.00
CA ILE A 148 1.78 3.53 17.75
C ILE A 148 2.08 2.04 17.60
N ASN A 149 3.13 1.53 18.25
CA ASN A 149 3.47 0.12 18.26
C ASN A 149 2.68 -0.71 19.28
N LEU A 150 1.76 -0.12 20.05
CA LEU A 150 0.91 -0.87 20.98
C LEU A 150 -0.32 -1.41 20.25
N ILE A 151 -0.58 -2.71 20.39
CA ILE A 151 -1.76 -3.36 19.81
C ILE A 151 -2.85 -3.43 20.89
N THR A 152 -3.50 -2.29 21.16
CA THR A 152 -4.56 -2.22 22.16
C THR A 152 -5.85 -2.91 21.68
N PRO A 153 -6.65 -3.54 22.57
CA PRO A 153 -6.50 -3.60 24.03
C PRO A 153 -5.57 -4.70 24.54
N TRP A 154 -4.90 -5.43 23.66
CA TRP A 154 -3.99 -6.49 24.06
C TRP A 154 -2.70 -5.92 24.65
N LYS A 155 -2.07 -6.68 25.55
CA LYS A 155 -0.78 -6.33 26.16
C LYS A 155 0.40 -6.78 25.28
N VAL A 156 0.28 -6.57 23.97
CA VAL A 156 1.29 -6.95 22.97
C VAL A 156 1.68 -5.75 22.13
N GLN A 157 2.90 -5.77 21.59
CA GLN A 157 3.42 -4.77 20.68
C GLN A 157 3.45 -5.31 19.26
N ALA A 158 3.48 -4.44 18.26
CA ALA A 158 3.54 -4.83 16.84
C ALA A 158 4.73 -5.75 16.53
N LYS A 159 5.90 -5.52 17.14
CA LYS A 159 7.06 -6.41 16.99
C LYS A 159 6.82 -7.83 17.50
N ASP A 160 5.92 -8.01 18.46
CA ASP A 160 5.62 -9.32 19.03
C ASP A 160 4.80 -10.14 18.04
N THR A 161 4.08 -9.51 17.10
CA THR A 161 3.20 -10.17 16.12
C THR A 161 3.92 -10.65 14.86
N ILE A 162 5.23 -10.43 14.73
CA ILE A 162 6.00 -10.87 13.55
C ILE A 162 6.12 -12.40 13.51
N ASP A 163 6.34 -13.03 14.67
CA ASP A 163 6.48 -14.50 14.78
C ASP A 163 5.14 -15.14 15.15
N LEU A 164 4.39 -15.60 14.15
CA LEU A 164 3.10 -16.26 14.36
C LEU A 164 3.19 -17.56 15.17
N LYS A 165 4.36 -18.20 15.23
CA LYS A 165 4.56 -19.42 16.06
C LYS A 165 4.41 -19.08 17.55
N ALA A 166 4.75 -17.86 17.96
CA ALA A 166 4.53 -17.38 19.33
C ALA A 166 3.04 -17.30 19.71
N PHE A 167 2.14 -17.23 18.74
CA PHE A 167 0.68 -17.23 18.93
C PHE A 167 0.03 -18.59 18.70
N ASN A 168 0.81 -19.64 18.38
CA ASN A 168 0.31 -20.93 17.93
C ASN A 168 -0.61 -20.82 16.70
N VAL A 169 -0.29 -19.91 15.78
CA VAL A 169 -1.00 -19.73 14.52
C VAL A 169 -0.18 -20.32 13.39
N GLU A 170 -0.82 -21.10 12.53
CA GLU A 170 -0.26 -21.59 11.28
C GLU A 170 -1.33 -21.60 10.20
N TYR A 171 -0.91 -21.23 8.98
CA TYR A 171 -1.76 -21.29 7.80
C TYR A 171 -1.42 -22.52 6.97
N THR A 172 -2.46 -23.25 6.56
CA THR A 172 -2.33 -24.28 5.54
C THR A 172 -2.04 -23.64 4.17
N PRO A 173 -1.12 -24.18 3.37
CA PRO A 173 -0.92 -23.72 2.00
C PRO A 173 -2.23 -23.71 1.21
N ALA A 174 -2.48 -22.62 0.50
CA ALA A 174 -3.63 -22.48 -0.39
C ALA A 174 -3.22 -22.87 -1.82
N GLU A 175 -4.17 -23.33 -2.65
CA GLU A 175 -3.87 -23.61 -4.06
C GLU A 175 -3.46 -22.36 -4.84
N SER A 176 -3.94 -21.19 -4.42
CA SER A 176 -3.51 -19.90 -4.97
C SER A 176 -2.02 -19.61 -4.72
N ASP A 177 -1.39 -20.25 -3.72
CA ASP A 177 0.02 -20.00 -3.42
C ASP A 177 0.96 -20.49 -4.54
N LYS A 178 0.53 -21.51 -5.29
CA LYS A 178 1.26 -22.02 -6.48
C LYS A 178 1.30 -21.00 -7.62
N ILE A 179 0.43 -20.00 -7.60
CA ILE A 179 0.43 -18.93 -8.61
C ILE A 179 1.65 -18.01 -8.38
N PHE A 180 2.00 -17.76 -7.12
CA PHE A 180 3.13 -16.87 -6.75
C PHE A 180 4.51 -17.50 -6.98
N GLU A 181 4.56 -18.81 -7.23
CA GLU A 181 5.77 -19.54 -7.60
C GLU A 181 6.11 -19.39 -9.10
N LYS A 182 5.18 -18.88 -9.92
CA LYS A 182 5.43 -18.62 -11.34
C LYS A 182 6.22 -17.32 -11.53
N GLU A 183 7.21 -17.34 -12.42
CA GLU A 183 7.87 -16.13 -12.90
C GLU A 183 6.83 -15.24 -13.61
N VAL A 184 6.41 -14.15 -12.95
CA VAL A 184 5.78 -12.99 -13.62
C VAL A 184 6.84 -11.92 -13.73
N GLU A 185 6.94 -11.31 -14.91
CA GLU A 185 7.87 -10.23 -15.21
C GLU A 185 7.70 -9.08 -14.20
N SER A 186 8.71 -8.80 -13.39
CA SER A 186 8.75 -7.60 -12.56
C SER A 186 9.30 -6.45 -13.38
N PHE A 187 8.58 -5.33 -13.44
CA PHE A 187 9.03 -4.12 -14.12
C PHE A 187 9.62 -3.16 -13.09
N SER A 188 10.92 -2.89 -13.19
CA SER A 188 11.57 -1.79 -12.47
C SER A 188 11.89 -0.67 -13.45
N GLU A 189 11.72 0.59 -13.05
CA GLU A 189 12.34 1.71 -13.74
C GLU A 189 13.86 1.50 -13.77
N LEU A 190 14.36 1.03 -14.92
CA LEU A 190 15.78 0.90 -15.16
C LEU A 190 16.31 2.27 -15.57
N GLU A 191 17.05 2.93 -14.68
CA GLU A 191 18.04 3.90 -15.12
C GLU A 191 19.04 3.16 -16.02
N LEU A 192 19.08 3.55 -17.29
CA LEU A 192 20.01 2.99 -18.26
C LEU A 192 21.43 3.23 -17.74
N ALA A 193 22.15 2.15 -17.48
CA ALA A 193 23.57 2.23 -17.15
C ALA A 193 24.30 3.08 -18.23
N PRO A 194 25.22 3.98 -17.84
CA PRO A 194 25.93 4.83 -18.79
C PRO A 194 26.60 3.97 -19.87
N GLY A 195 26.11 4.03 -21.12
CA GLY A 195 26.68 3.28 -22.25
C GLY A 195 25.69 2.52 -23.14
N HIS A 196 24.42 2.39 -22.75
CA HIS A 196 23.38 1.88 -23.68
C HIS A 196 23.06 2.96 -24.72
N LYS A 197 23.43 2.72 -25.99
CA LYS A 197 23.28 3.71 -27.08
C LYS A 197 22.01 3.55 -27.91
N LYS A 198 21.29 2.43 -27.78
CA LYS A 198 20.07 2.11 -28.55
C LYS A 198 19.11 1.27 -27.72
N ILE A 199 17.83 1.59 -27.82
CA ILE A 199 16.72 0.83 -27.26
C ILE A 199 15.79 0.50 -28.43
N ILE A 200 15.33 -0.75 -28.50
CA ILE A 200 14.32 -1.17 -29.47
C ILE A 200 13.02 -1.32 -28.69
N LEU A 201 12.05 -0.45 -28.98
CA LEU A 201 10.71 -0.60 -28.45
C LEU A 201 9.98 -1.67 -29.28
N PRO A 202 9.21 -2.57 -28.65
CA PRO A 202 8.31 -3.46 -29.37
C PRO A 202 7.23 -2.65 -30.11
N LYS A 203 6.52 -3.30 -31.05
CA LYS A 203 5.49 -2.65 -31.88
C LYS A 203 4.35 -2.04 -31.05
N ASP A 204 4.04 -2.65 -29.91
CA ASP A 204 3.08 -2.15 -28.94
C ASP A 204 3.72 -2.22 -27.53
N PRO A 205 4.49 -1.18 -27.14
CA PRO A 205 5.19 -1.19 -25.87
C PRO A 205 4.23 -1.06 -24.70
N LYS A 206 4.62 -1.67 -23.57
CA LYS A 206 3.98 -1.38 -22.29
C LYS A 206 4.28 0.07 -21.89
N VAL A 207 3.31 0.72 -21.29
CA VAL A 207 3.37 2.09 -20.79
C VAL A 207 2.81 2.14 -19.39
N ALA A 208 3.46 2.89 -18.50
CA ALA A 208 2.94 3.23 -17.19
C ALA A 208 2.30 4.62 -17.31
N VAL A 209 0.98 4.68 -17.07
CA VAL A 209 0.25 5.94 -16.93
C VAL A 209 0.16 6.26 -15.45
N ARG A 210 0.77 7.37 -15.02
CA ARG A 210 0.88 7.73 -13.61
C ARG A 210 0.26 9.08 -13.31
N TYR A 211 -0.57 9.08 -12.27
CA TYR A 211 -1.09 10.25 -11.58
C TYR A 211 -0.45 10.31 -10.20
N ALA A 212 0.59 11.13 -10.06
CA ALA A 212 1.39 11.24 -8.84
C ALA A 212 0.88 12.37 -7.94
N ASN A 213 1.24 12.30 -6.65
CA ASN A 213 0.99 13.38 -5.67
C ASN A 213 -0.49 13.77 -5.54
N PHE A 214 -1.42 12.82 -5.73
CA PHE A 214 -2.85 13.08 -5.56
C PHE A 214 -3.17 13.34 -4.08
N ASN A 215 -3.67 14.54 -3.76
CA ASN A 215 -4.05 14.90 -2.41
C ASN A 215 -5.36 14.22 -2.00
N ARG A 216 -5.27 13.06 -1.32
CA ARG A 216 -6.45 12.28 -0.90
C ARG A 216 -7.27 12.96 0.19
N LEU A 217 -6.74 13.99 0.86
CA LEU A 217 -7.47 14.73 1.89
C LEU A 217 -8.59 15.58 1.30
N GLU A 218 -8.52 15.91 0.02
CA GLU A 218 -9.55 16.67 -0.70
C GLU A 218 -10.74 15.80 -1.11
N VAL A 219 -10.61 14.48 -1.03
CA VAL A 219 -11.73 13.56 -1.32
C VAL A 219 -12.64 13.51 -0.11
N PRO A 220 -13.89 14.00 -0.21
CA PRO A 220 -14.83 13.94 0.90
C PRO A 220 -15.43 12.53 1.02
N HIS A 221 -15.98 12.20 2.18
CA HIS A 221 -16.67 10.93 2.43
C HIS A 221 -15.77 9.69 2.42
N GLY A 222 -14.46 9.89 2.61
CA GLY A 222 -13.51 8.83 2.93
C GLY A 222 -13.11 8.01 1.73
N THR A 223 -13.37 6.72 1.83
CA THR A 223 -12.96 5.71 0.86
C THR A 223 -13.47 6.00 -0.54
N PHE A 224 -12.59 5.82 -1.53
CA PHE A 224 -12.87 6.11 -2.93
C PHE A 224 -12.14 5.18 -3.89
N THR A 225 -12.57 5.20 -5.15
CA THR A 225 -11.92 4.51 -6.27
C THR A 225 -11.51 5.54 -7.32
N ALA A 226 -10.26 5.47 -7.77
CA ALA A 226 -9.76 6.20 -8.93
C ALA A 226 -9.81 5.28 -10.15
N THR A 227 -10.53 5.68 -11.20
CA THR A 227 -10.74 4.88 -12.42
C THR A 227 -10.16 5.62 -13.62
N LEU A 228 -9.23 4.98 -14.31
CA LEU A 228 -8.68 5.48 -15.56
C LEU A 228 -9.60 5.10 -16.71
N ILE A 229 -10.05 6.11 -17.44
CA ILE A 229 -10.92 6.00 -18.60
C ILE A 229 -10.17 6.50 -19.83
N ALA A 230 -10.24 5.74 -20.92
CA ALA A 230 -9.89 6.19 -22.24
C ALA A 230 -11.15 6.61 -22.99
N LYS A 231 -11.14 7.81 -23.56
CA LYS A 231 -12.24 8.34 -24.35
C LYS A 231 -11.83 8.51 -25.81
N ASP A 232 -12.70 8.03 -26.70
CA ASP A 232 -12.57 8.15 -28.16
C ASP A 232 -13.93 8.62 -28.73
N GLY A 233 -14.02 9.91 -29.06
CA GLY A 233 -15.29 10.56 -29.38
C GLY A 233 -16.27 10.52 -28.21
N GLU A 234 -17.45 9.91 -28.42
CA GLU A 234 -18.47 9.69 -27.38
C GLU A 234 -18.26 8.37 -26.60
N GLY A 235 -17.35 7.49 -27.05
CA GLY A 235 -17.09 6.21 -26.40
C GLY A 235 -16.16 6.36 -25.20
N GLU A 236 -16.53 5.77 -24.06
CA GLU A 236 -15.69 5.65 -22.87
C GLU A 236 -15.34 4.18 -22.61
N GLN A 237 -14.06 3.91 -22.34
CA GLN A 237 -13.57 2.59 -21.98
C GLN A 237 -12.80 2.67 -20.66
N LYS A 238 -13.19 1.85 -19.67
CA LYS A 238 -12.40 1.61 -18.47
C LYS A 238 -11.08 0.92 -18.82
N LEU A 239 -9.97 1.52 -18.42
CA LEU A 239 -8.61 0.98 -18.59
C LEU A 239 -8.09 0.32 -17.31
N GLY A 240 -8.57 0.76 -16.14
CA GLY A 240 -8.22 0.18 -14.85
C GLY A 240 -8.72 1.03 -13.70
N SER A 241 -8.61 0.49 -12.48
CA SER A 241 -8.98 1.19 -11.25
C SER A 241 -7.92 1.05 -10.15
N ARG A 242 -7.95 1.95 -9.19
CA ARG A 242 -7.20 1.93 -7.93
C ARG A 242 -8.14 2.28 -6.78
N ALA A 243 -8.06 1.55 -5.67
CA ALA A 243 -8.90 1.75 -4.50
C ALA A 243 -8.07 2.43 -3.40
N VAL A 244 -8.71 3.31 -2.62
CA VAL A 244 -8.12 3.92 -1.43
C VAL A 244 -9.12 3.78 -0.29
N PHE A 245 -8.79 2.95 0.71
CA PHE A 245 -9.54 2.79 1.93
C PHE A 245 -9.04 3.79 2.97
N GLN A 246 -9.92 4.70 3.42
CA GLN A 246 -9.50 5.75 4.34
C GLN A 246 -10.60 6.19 5.31
N ASN A 247 -10.19 6.96 6.31
CA ASN A 247 -11.09 7.60 7.26
C ASN A 247 -12.09 8.53 6.52
N PRO A 248 -13.37 8.60 6.91
CA PRO A 248 -14.35 9.48 6.28
C PRO A 248 -14.06 10.98 6.41
N SER A 249 -13.26 11.36 7.41
CA SER A 249 -12.75 12.72 7.61
C SER A 249 -11.21 12.69 7.66
N PRO A 250 -10.54 12.47 6.52
CA PRO A 250 -9.09 12.25 6.51
C PRO A 250 -8.31 13.52 6.93
N ASN A 251 -8.91 14.70 6.79
CA ASN A 251 -8.35 15.99 7.20
C ASN A 251 -8.33 16.20 8.73
N THR A 252 -9.14 15.46 9.51
CA THR A 252 -9.14 15.55 10.98
C THR A 252 -8.34 14.43 11.64
N CYS A 253 -7.85 13.47 10.85
CA CYS A 253 -7.05 12.33 11.30
C CYS A 253 -5.55 12.70 11.38
N PRO A 254 -4.92 12.74 12.57
CA PRO A 254 -3.54 13.23 12.73
C PRO A 254 -2.48 12.44 11.96
N SER A 255 -2.66 11.12 11.80
CA SER A 255 -1.76 10.29 10.99
C SER A 255 -2.04 10.47 9.49
N CYS A 256 -3.29 10.70 9.11
CA CYS A 256 -3.68 10.86 7.73
C CYS A 256 -3.10 12.15 7.13
N VAL A 257 -3.12 13.25 7.88
CA VAL A 257 -2.54 14.54 7.43
C VAL A 257 -1.03 14.51 7.27
N GLN A 258 -0.34 13.55 7.89
CA GLN A 258 1.10 13.35 7.70
C GLN A 258 1.42 12.65 6.37
N ARG A 259 0.44 11.98 5.76
CA ARG A 259 0.56 11.30 4.46
C ARG A 259 -0.65 11.64 3.56
N PRO A 260 -0.72 12.90 3.09
CA PRO A 260 -1.86 13.39 2.31
C PRO A 260 -1.83 12.95 0.85
N TYR A 261 -0.68 12.50 0.34
CA TYR A 261 -0.50 12.21 -1.08
C TYR A 261 -0.51 10.71 -1.35
N VAL A 262 -1.15 10.31 -2.44
CA VAL A 262 -1.14 8.94 -3.00
C VAL A 262 -0.81 9.00 -4.48
N ASN A 263 -0.32 7.89 -5.04
CA ASN A 263 -0.04 7.77 -6.46
C ASN A 263 -0.99 6.72 -7.07
N PHE A 264 -1.41 6.96 -8.31
CA PHE A 264 -2.13 5.96 -9.10
C PHE A 264 -1.31 5.66 -10.35
N GLU A 265 -0.89 4.41 -10.49
CA GLU A 265 -0.15 3.93 -11.66
C GLU A 265 -0.93 2.82 -12.35
N PHE A 266 -1.05 2.92 -13.68
CA PHE A 266 -1.76 1.96 -14.52
C PHE A 266 -0.82 1.43 -15.60
N LEU A 267 -0.55 0.13 -15.58
CA LEU A 267 0.27 -0.54 -16.58
C LEU A 267 -0.60 -0.96 -17.78
N LEU A 268 -0.36 -0.35 -18.93
CA LEU A 268 -1.14 -0.50 -20.16
C LEU A 268 -0.22 -0.79 -21.35
N THR A 269 -0.80 -0.98 -22.54
CA THR A 269 -0.07 -0.93 -23.80
C THR A 269 -0.29 0.41 -24.52
N ALA A 270 0.67 0.81 -25.36
CA ALA A 270 0.55 2.06 -26.12
C ALA A 270 -0.72 2.09 -26.99
N SER A 271 -1.12 0.96 -27.57
CA SER A 271 -2.34 0.84 -28.37
C SER A 271 -3.63 1.10 -27.58
N GLN A 272 -3.65 0.84 -26.26
CA GLN A 272 -4.82 1.13 -25.43
C GLN A 272 -5.10 2.63 -25.29
N ILE A 273 -4.05 3.47 -25.38
CA ILE A 273 -4.12 4.92 -25.11
C ILE A 273 -3.88 5.79 -26.36
N ALA A 274 -3.31 5.23 -27.42
CA ALA A 274 -2.95 6.01 -28.61
C ALA A 274 -4.17 6.69 -29.24
N GLY A 275 -4.10 8.02 -29.37
CA GLY A 275 -5.17 8.84 -29.98
C GLY A 275 -6.38 9.07 -29.09
N LYS A 276 -6.37 8.63 -27.82
CA LYS A 276 -7.48 8.75 -26.88
C LYS A 276 -7.22 9.83 -25.83
N GLU A 277 -8.29 10.43 -25.33
CA GLU A 277 -8.25 11.29 -24.16
C GLU A 277 -8.24 10.41 -22.89
N LEU A 278 -7.32 10.67 -21.96
CA LEU A 278 -7.20 9.91 -20.71
C LEU A 278 -7.79 10.73 -19.55
N ILE A 279 -8.75 10.15 -18.85
CA ILE A 279 -9.52 10.80 -17.78
C ILE A 279 -9.41 9.96 -16.52
N LEU A 280 -8.98 10.57 -15.42
CA LEU A 280 -9.02 9.95 -14.10
C LEU A 280 -10.32 10.35 -13.40
N LYS A 281 -11.28 9.42 -13.29
CA LYS A 281 -12.54 9.62 -12.58
C LYS A 281 -12.40 9.16 -11.13
N ILE A 282 -12.85 9.97 -10.18
CA ILE A 282 -12.88 9.63 -8.75
C ILE A 282 -14.33 9.34 -8.35
N SER A 283 -14.58 8.21 -7.69
CA SER A 283 -15.92 7.85 -7.20
C SER A 283 -15.89 7.44 -5.73
N SER A 284 -16.89 7.88 -4.95
CA SER A 284 -17.02 7.44 -3.56
C SER A 284 -17.47 5.98 -3.51
N SER A 285 -16.83 5.18 -2.66
CA SER A 285 -17.26 3.80 -2.39
C SER A 285 -18.30 3.72 -1.26
N VAL A 286 -18.53 4.83 -0.55
CA VAL A 286 -19.50 4.95 0.55
C VAL A 286 -20.78 5.64 0.06
N LYS A 287 -20.67 6.56 -0.91
CA LYS A 287 -21.79 7.24 -1.56
C LYS A 287 -21.68 7.11 -3.09
N PRO A 288 -22.05 5.95 -3.68
CA PRO A 288 -21.77 5.65 -5.10
C PRO A 288 -22.38 6.64 -6.11
N HIS A 289 -23.39 7.43 -5.70
CA HIS A 289 -24.00 8.47 -6.53
C HIS A 289 -23.41 9.88 -6.32
N ALA A 290 -22.48 10.04 -5.39
CA ALA A 290 -21.67 11.25 -5.29
C ALA A 290 -20.56 11.15 -6.36
N GLU A 291 -20.88 11.51 -7.60
CA GLU A 291 -19.85 11.66 -8.63
C GLU A 291 -18.92 12.81 -8.24
N PHE A 292 -17.66 12.49 -7.97
CA PHE A 292 -16.65 13.51 -7.71
C PHE A 292 -16.17 14.06 -9.04
N ARG A 293 -16.19 15.39 -9.13
CA ARG A 293 -15.93 16.15 -10.35
C ARG A 293 -14.44 16.24 -10.64
N ASP A 294 -14.14 16.51 -11.91
CA ASP A 294 -12.80 16.77 -12.42
C ASP A 294 -12.04 17.81 -11.57
N GLY A 295 -10.73 17.60 -11.41
CA GLY A 295 -9.82 18.58 -10.79
C GLY A 295 -9.59 18.44 -9.29
N ILE A 296 -10.10 17.40 -8.63
CA ILE A 296 -9.81 17.10 -7.22
C ILE A 296 -8.41 16.49 -7.06
N GLY A 297 -7.73 16.81 -5.95
CA GLY A 297 -6.48 16.18 -5.54
C GLY A 297 -5.24 16.65 -6.33
N HIS A 298 -5.45 17.41 -7.41
CA HIS A 298 -4.40 18.06 -8.23
C HIS A 298 -3.16 17.19 -8.53
N PRO A 299 -3.33 15.98 -9.12
CA PRO A 299 -2.21 15.10 -9.39
C PRO A 299 -1.30 15.62 -10.50
N GLU A 300 -0.02 15.25 -10.43
CA GLU A 300 0.93 15.37 -11.53
C GLU A 300 0.75 14.19 -12.50
N PHE A 301 0.59 14.48 -13.79
CA PHE A 301 0.38 13.46 -14.82
C PHE A 301 1.67 13.13 -15.58
N SER A 302 1.96 11.85 -15.76
CA SER A 302 3.07 11.37 -16.58
C SER A 302 2.76 10.06 -17.30
N ILE A 303 3.41 9.84 -18.44
CA ILE A 303 3.40 8.59 -19.19
C ILE A 303 4.84 8.17 -19.42
N SER A 304 5.18 6.95 -19.01
CA SER A 304 6.52 6.36 -19.16
C SER A 304 6.46 5.07 -19.98
N TYR A 305 7.42 4.85 -20.88
CA TYR A 305 7.56 3.55 -21.55
C TYR A 305 8.21 2.54 -20.61
N VAL A 306 7.64 1.35 -20.53
CA VAL A 306 8.19 0.23 -19.76
C VAL A 306 9.00 -0.64 -20.69
N VAL A 307 10.31 -0.72 -20.43
CA VAL A 307 11.26 -1.47 -21.27
C VAL A 307 11.87 -2.59 -20.45
N ASN A 308 11.63 -3.84 -20.85
CA ASN A 308 12.36 -4.98 -20.31
C ASN A 308 13.72 -5.07 -21.04
N LEU A 309 14.82 -4.94 -20.31
CA LEU A 309 16.17 -5.06 -20.86
C LEU A 309 16.70 -6.49 -20.59
N PRO A 310 16.78 -7.36 -21.62
CA PRO A 310 17.32 -8.70 -21.43
C PRO A 310 18.78 -8.62 -20.96
N GLY A 311 19.07 -9.17 -19.79
CA GLY A 311 20.44 -9.32 -19.27
C GLY A 311 20.92 -8.27 -18.26
N ALA A 312 20.05 -7.39 -17.75
CA ALA A 312 20.43 -6.44 -16.69
C ALA A 312 20.63 -7.09 -15.30
N PHE A 313 20.21 -8.33 -15.09
CA PHE A 313 20.31 -9.02 -13.80
C PHE A 313 21.46 -10.02 -13.75
N LYS A 314 22.65 -9.52 -13.35
CA LYS A 314 23.63 -10.27 -12.56
C LYS A 314 24.27 -9.35 -11.52
N ASN A 315 23.46 -8.76 -10.64
CA ASN A 315 24.01 -8.32 -9.37
C ASN A 315 23.94 -9.49 -8.39
N LYS A 316 25.04 -10.25 -8.33
CA LYS A 316 25.43 -10.81 -7.03
C LYS A 316 25.61 -9.61 -6.11
N LEU A 317 24.64 -9.34 -5.25
CA LEU A 317 24.86 -8.60 -4.02
C LEU A 317 25.83 -9.42 -3.17
N GLU A 318 27.12 -9.35 -3.50
CA GLU A 318 28.13 -9.61 -2.50
C GLU A 318 28.00 -8.49 -1.47
N HIS A 319 27.33 -8.78 -0.35
CA HIS A 319 27.41 -7.97 0.85
C HIS A 319 28.87 -7.90 1.31
N LYS A 320 29.64 -6.97 0.74
CA LYS A 320 30.88 -6.51 1.36
C LYS A 320 30.46 -5.70 2.57
N LYS A 321 30.49 -6.36 3.73
CA LYS A 321 30.46 -5.73 5.06
C LYS A 321 31.29 -4.43 5.02
N PRO A 322 30.81 -3.30 5.57
CA PRO A 322 31.62 -2.10 5.67
C PRO A 322 32.83 -2.43 6.54
N GLN A 323 34.02 -2.47 5.94
CA GLN A 323 35.25 -2.49 6.71
C GLN A 323 35.33 -1.15 7.45
N HIS A 324 35.30 -1.20 8.78
CA HIS A 324 35.62 -0.06 9.63
C HIS A 324 36.97 0.52 9.23
N ARG A 325 36.94 1.63 8.49
CA ARG A 325 38.13 2.40 8.17
C ARG A 325 38.56 3.16 9.42
N LYS A 326 39.46 2.56 10.19
CA LYS A 326 40.24 3.27 11.22
C LYS A 326 40.95 4.44 10.54
N THR A 327 40.49 5.66 10.79
CA THR A 327 41.19 6.88 10.41
C THR A 327 42.47 6.96 11.23
N LYS A 328 43.61 6.68 10.59
CA LYS A 328 44.94 7.06 11.09
C LYS A 328 45.06 8.58 10.96
N GLY A 329 45.05 9.27 12.09
CA GLY A 329 45.47 10.67 12.15
C GLY A 329 46.98 10.80 11.90
N SER A 330 47.36 11.82 11.14
CA SER A 330 48.72 12.32 11.02
C SER A 330 48.69 13.83 10.77
N PRO A 331 49.74 14.56 11.14
CA PRO A 331 49.63 15.59 12.18
C PRO A 331 49.78 17.03 11.67
N GLY A 332 49.29 17.98 12.48
CA GLY A 332 49.85 19.32 12.58
C GLY A 332 49.16 20.42 11.77
N SER A 333 48.47 21.33 12.46
CA SER A 333 49.04 22.67 12.67
C SER A 333 48.33 23.35 13.83
N CYS A 334 49.14 23.85 14.77
CA CYS A 334 48.72 24.67 15.88
C CYS A 334 48.32 26.07 15.37
N VAL A 335 47.17 26.57 15.80
CA VAL A 335 47.00 28.01 16.04
C VAL A 335 46.34 28.20 17.40
N ASN A 336 47.13 28.78 18.30
CA ASN A 336 46.75 29.27 19.61
C ASN A 336 45.51 30.18 19.54
N LYS A 337 44.51 29.91 20.38
CA LYS A 337 43.84 30.96 21.18
C LYS A 337 43.47 30.40 22.56
N LYS A 338 44.18 30.92 23.56
CA LYS A 338 43.86 30.82 24.98
C LYS A 338 42.49 31.43 25.25
N SER A 339 41.67 30.78 26.08
CA SER A 339 41.21 31.32 27.38
C SER A 339 40.06 30.49 27.96
N SER A 340 40.24 30.05 29.22
CA SER A 340 39.25 29.88 30.30
C SER A 340 37.98 29.05 30.01
N GLY A 341 37.65 27.97 30.71
CA GLY A 341 38.14 27.44 31.97
C GLY A 341 37.10 26.39 32.41
N CYS A 342 37.57 25.20 32.78
CA CYS A 342 36.83 24.25 33.59
C CYS A 342 37.35 24.39 35.02
N PRO A 343 36.50 24.20 36.03
CA PRO A 343 36.61 22.91 36.71
C PRO A 343 35.25 22.35 37.11
N PHE A 344 35.11 21.03 37.15
CA PHE A 344 34.82 20.30 38.39
C PHE A 344 35.02 18.80 38.18
N ASP A 345 36.12 18.32 38.77
CA ASP A 345 36.34 16.93 39.16
C ASP A 345 35.46 16.59 40.37
N GLY A 346 35.01 15.34 40.46
CA GLY A 346 34.28 14.86 41.62
C GLY A 346 33.85 13.39 41.52
N LYS A 347 34.82 12.47 41.55
CA LYS A 347 34.59 11.03 41.80
C LYS A 347 33.83 10.80 43.12
N LYS A 348 32.79 9.98 43.09
CA LYS A 348 32.66 8.75 43.89
C LYS A 348 31.61 7.83 43.29
#